data_AF-A0A7S3SGR6-F1
#
_entry.id   AF-A0A7S3SGR6-F1
#
_cell.length_a   1.000
_cell.length_b   1.000
_cell.length_c   1.000
_cell.angle_alpha   90.00
_cell.angle_beta   90.00
_cell.angle_gamma   90.00
#
_symmetry.space_group_name_H-M   'P 1'
#
loop_
_entity.id
_entity.type
_entity.pdbx_description
1 polymer ?
#
loop_
_entity_poly.entity_id
_entity_poly.type
_entity_poly.pdbx_seq_one_letter_code
_entity_poly.pdbx_strand_id
1 'polypeptide(L)'
;GELPAGELPAGELPAGEAPAVQPVGAVSADALLELQHVWDWSSMAKEMLQPFTVFTREMLDAAVATCFDNGTMYCARAQVHRGSLYLTDYRAIFFDRWYAPARVMPLLDALRWQSLPYPAPRGDLSRAFLGPFSDLSRRHSLPDIDIVFAAVDEPRVKMLVEEAQWTRTVGRYPGKVAGAVKLPPPIFSSTVNRAHHDLPWPDFSFYTPRKEHKLRTPPWSELHGKMLRQSEGVRWEDKIELAMHTGNVGSPFRKRLAAAAAAHPDSMLVNELFIGDHGKIKQTCRELGLHTQGGHQQHKCFMRFEDQCSYKYLLNSASIGYANKFKYLLLCGSVVIYVQDGMQHKEFYEHGLLPGVHYVQVATADDVPAMVRYLREHDSYARAVASAGRARLAALDVRAIAAFNAELFTQYAAKQRFRVRPLPGAVRIDCEDDLWRHYARDPGFLKHFRSEDNATCVRPISPPFRPPGWGGAYNGSKVRCVASHDQRAGAQPLFCTPGAVVEEDQNPGDKTLQHRVITTTRSVQPGTSYAPFSEFPSAAKDGIPWTML
;
A
#
# COMPACT_ATOMS: atom_id res chain seq x y z
N GLY A 1 19.06 -28.51 -48.38
CA GLY A 1 18.31 -29.46 -49.21
C GLY A 1 16.87 -29.32 -48.86
N GLU A 2 16.01 -29.19 -49.87
CA GLU A 2 14.56 -29.09 -49.67
C GLU A 2 13.97 -30.46 -49.30
N LEU A 3 12.80 -30.45 -48.65
CA LEU A 3 11.98 -31.64 -48.44
C LEU A 3 10.62 -31.41 -49.12
N PRO A 4 10.09 -32.39 -49.86
CA PRO A 4 8.92 -32.19 -50.71
C PRO A 4 7.62 -32.14 -49.91
N ALA A 5 6.62 -31.45 -50.47
CA ALA A 5 5.23 -31.59 -50.02
C ALA A 5 4.69 -32.98 -50.41
N GLY A 6 4.01 -33.65 -49.48
CA GLY A 6 3.25 -34.88 -49.72
C GLY A 6 1.78 -34.64 -49.40
N GLU A 7 0.89 -35.10 -50.28
CA GLU A 7 -0.55 -34.96 -50.13
C GLU A 7 -1.09 -35.87 -49.01
N LEU A 8 -2.06 -35.37 -48.23
CA LEU A 8 -2.80 -36.18 -47.26
C LEU A 8 -4.06 -36.75 -47.94
N PRO A 9 -4.33 -38.07 -47.82
CA PRO A 9 -5.51 -38.67 -48.43
C PRO A 9 -6.78 -38.25 -47.68
N ALA A 10 -7.87 -38.04 -48.42
CA ALA A 10 -9.19 -37.78 -47.85
C ALA A 10 -9.74 -39.08 -47.23
N GLY A 11 -9.76 -39.14 -45.89
CA GLY A 11 -10.47 -40.16 -45.13
C GLY A 11 -11.78 -39.61 -44.57
N GLU A 12 -12.89 -40.32 -44.79
CA GLU A 12 -14.20 -39.94 -44.26
C GLU A 12 -14.22 -40.04 -42.72
N LEU A 13 -14.65 -38.98 -42.05
CA LEU A 13 -14.89 -39.00 -40.61
C LEU A 13 -16.25 -39.66 -40.33
N PRO A 14 -16.33 -40.67 -39.44
CA PRO A 14 -17.59 -41.33 -39.13
C PRO A 14 -18.53 -40.37 -38.40
N ALA A 15 -19.81 -40.40 -38.76
CA ALA A 15 -20.86 -39.58 -38.15
C ALA A 15 -21.23 -40.07 -36.75
N GLY A 16 -20.38 -39.79 -35.76
CA GLY A 16 -20.72 -39.90 -34.34
C GLY A 16 -21.52 -38.68 -33.88
N GLU A 17 -22.66 -38.90 -33.22
CA GLU A 17 -23.40 -37.82 -32.57
C GLU A 17 -22.51 -37.14 -31.51
N ALA A 18 -22.28 -35.83 -31.65
CA ALA A 18 -21.64 -35.06 -30.60
C ALA A 18 -22.53 -35.12 -29.34
N PRO A 19 -22.00 -35.52 -28.16
CA PRO A 19 -22.80 -35.61 -26.95
C PRO A 19 -23.36 -34.23 -26.63
N ALA A 20 -24.68 -34.15 -26.52
CA ALA A 20 -25.38 -32.89 -26.31
C ALA A 20 -24.95 -32.25 -24.99
N VAL A 21 -24.05 -31.26 -25.08
CA VAL A 21 -23.65 -30.41 -23.96
C VAL A 21 -24.88 -29.62 -23.53
N GLN A 22 -25.57 -30.12 -22.50
CA GLN A 22 -26.68 -29.41 -21.90
C GLN A 22 -26.16 -28.03 -21.45
N PRO A 23 -26.86 -26.93 -21.79
CA PRO A 23 -26.43 -25.61 -21.37
C PRO A 23 -26.46 -25.56 -19.84
N VAL A 24 -25.29 -25.41 -19.23
CA VAL A 24 -25.17 -25.10 -17.80
C VAL A 24 -26.02 -23.84 -17.57
N GLY A 25 -27.04 -23.97 -16.71
CA GLY A 25 -28.13 -22.99 -16.62
C GLY A 25 -27.60 -21.56 -16.51
N ALA A 26 -28.11 -20.68 -17.40
CA ALA A 26 -27.55 -19.34 -17.58
C ALA A 26 -27.50 -18.56 -16.26
N VAL A 27 -26.28 -18.32 -15.77
CA VAL A 27 -26.04 -17.59 -14.52
C VAL A 27 -26.47 -16.14 -14.72
N SER A 28 -27.35 -15.63 -13.87
CA SER A 28 -27.87 -14.26 -14.02
C SER A 28 -26.76 -13.22 -13.83
N ALA A 29 -26.94 -12.04 -14.43
CA ALA A 29 -26.02 -10.92 -14.26
C ALA A 29 -25.84 -10.56 -12.77
N ASP A 30 -26.91 -10.61 -11.98
CA ASP A 30 -26.86 -10.38 -10.53
C ASP A 30 -25.99 -11.42 -9.81
N ALA A 31 -26.13 -12.71 -10.15
CA ALA A 31 -25.30 -13.76 -9.56
C ALA A 31 -23.82 -13.64 -9.98
N LEU A 32 -23.54 -13.18 -11.21
CA LEU A 32 -22.17 -12.85 -11.64
C LEU A 32 -21.60 -11.62 -10.92
N LEU A 33 -22.43 -10.67 -10.50
CA LEU A 33 -22.03 -9.50 -9.69
C LEU A 33 -21.81 -9.87 -8.22
N GLU A 34 -22.67 -10.70 -7.62
CA GLU A 34 -22.49 -11.22 -6.25
C GLU A 34 -21.15 -11.96 -6.09
N LEU A 35 -20.69 -12.70 -7.11
CA LEU A 35 -19.36 -13.34 -7.10
C LEU A 35 -18.21 -12.32 -6.97
N GLN A 36 -18.35 -11.08 -7.48
CA GLN A 36 -17.30 -10.07 -7.37
C GLN A 36 -17.11 -9.59 -5.92
N HIS A 37 -18.15 -9.69 -5.09
CA HIS A 37 -18.11 -9.29 -3.69
C HIS A 37 -17.32 -10.25 -2.78
N VAL A 38 -16.87 -11.41 -3.28
CA VAL A 38 -16.12 -12.41 -2.49
C VAL A 38 -14.62 -12.34 -2.77
N TRP A 39 -13.83 -11.98 -1.76
CA TRP A 39 -12.35 -11.98 -1.84
C TRP A 39 -11.78 -13.26 -1.23
N ASP A 40 -11.11 -14.10 -2.05
CA ASP A 40 -10.34 -15.25 -1.56
C ASP A 40 -8.96 -14.79 -1.04
N TRP A 41 -8.97 -14.24 0.18
CA TRP A 41 -7.75 -13.83 0.86
C TRP A 41 -6.79 -15.00 1.14
N SER A 42 -7.28 -16.25 1.22
CA SER A 42 -6.44 -17.39 1.57
C SER A 42 -5.58 -17.82 0.38
N SER A 43 -6.15 -17.93 -0.81
CA SER A 43 -5.37 -18.16 -2.04
C SER A 43 -4.46 -16.97 -2.35
N MET A 44 -4.96 -15.73 -2.22
CA MET A 44 -4.15 -14.53 -2.47
C MET A 44 -2.95 -14.45 -1.52
N ALA A 45 -3.13 -14.61 -0.21
CA ALA A 45 -2.02 -14.63 0.76
C ALA A 45 -1.04 -15.79 0.49
N LYS A 46 -1.53 -16.97 0.10
CA LYS A 46 -0.72 -18.14 -0.23
C LYS A 46 0.16 -17.92 -1.46
N GLU A 47 -0.33 -17.20 -2.47
CA GLU A 47 0.44 -16.79 -3.65
C GLU A 47 1.44 -15.68 -3.30
N MET A 48 0.99 -14.63 -2.60
CA MET A 48 1.82 -13.49 -2.18
C MET A 48 2.98 -13.89 -1.27
N LEU A 49 2.84 -14.96 -0.49
CA LEU A 49 3.90 -15.53 0.35
C LEU A 49 4.79 -16.56 -0.38
N GLN A 50 4.76 -16.64 -1.72
CA GLN A 50 5.77 -17.36 -2.49
C GLN A 50 7.00 -16.48 -2.74
N PRO A 51 8.22 -17.05 -2.87
CA PRO A 51 8.57 -18.47 -2.76
C PRO A 51 8.82 -18.94 -1.31
N PHE A 52 8.40 -18.16 -0.31
CA PHE A 52 8.78 -18.38 1.08
C PHE A 52 8.09 -19.59 1.73
N THR A 53 8.82 -20.70 1.85
CA THR A 53 8.40 -21.88 2.61
C THR A 53 8.69 -21.77 4.12
N VAL A 54 9.60 -20.87 4.50
CA VAL A 54 10.11 -20.69 5.87
C VAL A 54 10.56 -19.25 6.10
N PHE A 55 10.43 -18.77 7.34
CA PHE A 55 11.09 -17.55 7.83
C PHE A 55 11.95 -17.87 9.08
N THR A 56 13.21 -17.45 9.07
CA THR A 56 14.12 -17.56 10.22
C THR A 56 14.46 -16.16 10.76
N ARG A 57 15.11 -16.09 11.92
CA ARG A 57 15.54 -14.80 12.51
C ARG A 57 16.58 -14.11 11.62
N GLU A 58 17.51 -14.90 11.09
CA GLU A 58 18.61 -14.46 10.24
C GLU A 58 18.09 -13.84 8.94
N MET A 59 16.96 -14.33 8.41
CA MET A 59 16.28 -13.72 7.26
C MET A 59 15.72 -12.33 7.57
N LEU A 60 15.19 -12.11 8.79
CA LEU A 60 14.69 -10.81 9.24
C LEU A 60 15.84 -9.84 9.56
N ASP A 61 16.92 -10.34 10.14
CA ASP A 61 18.13 -9.56 10.41
C ASP A 61 18.78 -9.11 9.08
N ALA A 62 18.81 -9.99 8.07
CA ALA A 62 19.19 -9.66 6.70
C ALA A 62 18.23 -8.66 6.03
N ALA A 63 16.92 -8.78 6.27
CA ALA A 63 15.93 -7.84 5.73
C ALA A 63 16.13 -6.41 6.28
N VAL A 64 16.42 -6.26 7.58
CA VAL A 64 16.81 -4.95 8.15
C VAL A 64 18.11 -4.45 7.51
N ALA A 65 19.11 -5.31 7.28
CA ALA A 65 20.37 -4.92 6.65
C ALA A 65 20.19 -4.45 5.19
N THR A 66 19.36 -5.14 4.39
CA THR A 66 19.00 -4.74 3.01
C THR A 66 18.32 -3.37 2.93
N CYS A 67 17.70 -2.92 4.03
CA CYS A 67 17.07 -1.62 4.12
C CYS A 67 17.98 -0.48 4.60
N PHE A 68 19.23 -0.76 4.96
CA PHE A 68 20.22 0.26 5.32
C PHE A 68 21.11 0.60 4.11
N ASP A 69 20.95 1.80 3.57
CA ASP A 69 21.58 2.24 2.32
C ASP A 69 22.04 3.70 2.46
N ASN A 70 23.29 3.98 2.10
CA ASN A 70 23.94 5.29 2.20
C ASN A 70 23.74 6.02 3.55
N GLY A 71 23.79 5.27 4.66
CA GLY A 71 23.60 5.81 6.02
C GLY A 71 22.15 6.05 6.43
N THR A 72 21.18 5.81 5.52
CA THR A 72 19.75 5.95 5.75
C THR A 72 19.11 4.58 5.95
N MET A 73 18.17 4.46 6.90
CA MET A 73 17.35 3.27 7.07
C MET A 73 16.00 3.47 6.38
N TYR A 74 15.58 2.50 5.57
CA TYR A 74 14.35 2.57 4.75
C TYR A 74 13.23 1.60 5.17
N CYS A 75 13.46 0.72 6.15
CA CYS A 75 12.44 -0.21 6.66
C CYS A 75 12.38 -0.22 8.18
N ALA A 76 11.17 -0.31 8.72
CA ALA A 76 10.95 -0.52 10.14
C ALA A 76 10.71 -2.02 10.40
N ARG A 77 11.11 -2.47 11.60
CA ARG A 77 10.84 -3.83 12.07
C ARG A 77 9.83 -3.81 13.20
N ALA A 78 8.71 -4.50 12.96
CA ALA A 78 7.57 -4.61 13.86
C ALA A 78 7.44 -6.03 14.39
N GLN A 79 6.95 -6.14 15.62
CA GLN A 79 6.62 -7.42 16.25
C GLN A 79 5.24 -7.32 16.89
N VAL A 80 4.35 -8.27 16.60
CA VAL A 80 3.17 -8.52 17.42
C VAL A 80 3.55 -9.58 18.42
N HIS A 81 3.36 -9.30 19.72
CA HIS A 81 3.52 -10.30 20.77
C HIS A 81 2.36 -10.18 21.75
N ARG A 82 1.63 -11.28 21.96
CA ARG A 82 0.47 -11.36 22.88
C ARG A 82 -0.54 -10.22 22.65
N GLY A 83 -0.90 -10.00 21.39
CA GLY A 83 -1.87 -8.96 20.99
C GLY A 83 -1.43 -7.53 21.34
N SER A 84 -0.13 -7.23 21.28
CA SER A 84 0.43 -5.87 21.45
C SER A 84 1.49 -5.61 20.39
N LEU A 85 1.51 -4.41 19.81
CA LEU A 85 2.51 -4.00 18.83
C LEU A 85 3.78 -3.50 19.51
N TYR A 86 4.92 -3.90 18.97
CA TYR A 86 6.23 -3.40 19.32
C TYR A 86 6.96 -2.97 18.04
N LEU A 87 7.63 -1.83 18.07
CA LEU A 87 8.52 -1.38 16.99
C LEU A 87 9.94 -1.28 17.55
N THR A 88 10.90 -1.72 16.74
CA THR A 88 12.32 -1.83 17.13
C THR A 88 13.20 -0.80 16.44
N ASP A 89 12.82 -0.39 15.22
CA ASP A 89 13.50 0.65 14.46
C ASP A 89 12.51 1.72 14.01
N TYR A 90 12.68 2.93 14.56
CA TYR A 90 11.89 4.12 14.21
C TYR A 90 12.57 4.99 13.15
N ARG A 91 13.81 4.69 12.76
CA ARG A 91 14.57 5.54 11.83
C ARG A 91 13.84 5.64 10.49
N ALA A 92 13.41 4.50 9.94
CA ALA A 92 12.71 4.40 8.66
C ALA A 92 11.50 5.32 8.50
N ILE A 93 10.79 5.57 9.59
CA ILE A 93 9.56 6.36 9.64
C ILE A 93 9.81 7.84 9.27
N PHE A 94 11.04 8.34 9.43
CA PHE A 94 11.40 9.76 9.32
C PHE A 94 11.31 10.35 7.89
N PHE A 95 11.40 9.54 6.83
CA PHE A 95 11.59 10.00 5.43
C PHE A 95 10.51 10.99 4.99
N ASP A 96 9.27 10.73 5.44
CA ASP A 96 8.05 11.33 4.92
C ASP A 96 7.41 12.35 5.89
N ARG A 97 8.09 12.67 7.00
CA ARG A 97 7.75 13.63 8.09
C ARG A 97 6.27 13.76 8.52
N TRP A 98 5.42 14.33 7.68
CA TRP A 98 3.99 14.55 7.95
C TRP A 98 3.13 13.31 7.70
N TYR A 99 3.66 12.38 6.91
CA TYR A 99 3.05 11.13 6.49
C TYR A 99 3.63 9.92 7.24
N ALA A 100 4.70 10.15 7.99
CA ALA A 100 5.51 9.20 8.74
C ALA A 100 4.68 8.11 9.49
N PRO A 101 3.78 8.42 10.44
CA PRO A 101 2.94 7.39 11.08
C PRO A 101 1.99 6.64 10.13
N ALA A 102 1.54 7.25 9.03
CA ALA A 102 0.59 6.63 8.08
C ALA A 102 1.17 5.35 7.43
N ARG A 103 2.50 5.26 7.31
CA ARG A 103 3.19 4.04 6.84
C ARG A 103 3.30 2.93 7.89
N VAL A 104 2.85 3.19 9.13
CA VAL A 104 2.80 2.22 10.25
C VAL A 104 1.36 1.91 10.68
N MET A 105 0.44 2.86 10.42
CA MET A 105 -0.99 2.74 10.71
C MET A 105 -1.67 1.44 10.27
N PRO A 106 -1.35 0.78 9.12
CA PRO A 106 -2.01 -0.45 8.75
C PRO A 106 -1.81 -1.58 9.78
N LEU A 107 -0.69 -1.60 10.52
CA LEU A 107 -0.49 -2.54 11.63
C LEU A 107 -1.38 -2.21 12.83
N LEU A 108 -1.49 -0.94 13.21
CA LEU A 108 -2.35 -0.51 14.33
C LEU A 108 -3.83 -0.72 14.04
N ASP A 109 -4.30 -0.41 12.84
CA ASP A 109 -5.69 -0.67 12.48
C ASP A 109 -5.95 -2.17 12.30
N ALA A 110 -5.04 -2.96 11.73
CA ALA A 110 -5.17 -4.42 11.74
C ALA A 110 -5.23 -5.00 13.17
N LEU A 111 -4.66 -4.32 14.17
CA LEU A 111 -4.82 -4.64 15.60
C LEU A 111 -6.16 -4.15 16.19
N ARG A 112 -6.69 -3.00 15.78
CA ARG A 112 -8.01 -2.48 16.20
C ARG A 112 -9.16 -3.37 15.71
N TRP A 113 -9.13 -3.75 14.42
CA TRP A 113 -10.25 -4.41 13.73
C TRP A 113 -10.44 -5.90 14.10
N GLN A 114 -9.49 -6.53 14.83
CA GLN A 114 -9.58 -7.91 15.36
C GLN A 114 -10.84 -8.20 16.18
N SER A 115 -11.41 -7.15 16.77
CA SER A 115 -12.55 -7.19 17.69
C SER A 115 -13.88 -7.58 17.03
N LEU A 116 -13.95 -7.62 15.69
CA LEU A 116 -15.19 -7.72 14.92
C LEU A 116 -15.21 -8.95 14.02
N PRO A 117 -16.32 -9.72 13.98
CA PRO A 117 -16.46 -10.83 13.05
C PRO A 117 -16.52 -10.31 11.60
N TYR A 118 -15.93 -11.07 10.69
CA TYR A 118 -16.12 -10.84 9.25
C TYR A 118 -17.55 -11.26 8.86
N PRO A 119 -18.31 -10.47 8.10
CA PRO A 119 -19.63 -10.88 7.64
C PRO A 119 -19.46 -12.05 6.66
N ALA A 120 -20.12 -13.18 6.93
CA ALA A 120 -20.24 -14.25 5.95
C ALA A 120 -20.90 -13.70 4.67
N PRO A 121 -20.51 -14.18 3.47
CA PRO A 121 -21.10 -13.75 2.22
C PRO A 121 -22.62 -13.98 2.22
N ARG A 122 -23.36 -13.04 1.59
CA ARG A 122 -24.83 -13.09 1.52
C ARG A 122 -25.25 -13.97 0.34
N GLY A 123 -26.30 -14.77 0.52
CA GLY A 123 -26.88 -15.62 -0.53
C GLY A 123 -26.32 -17.05 -0.60
N ASP A 124 -27.18 -18.03 -0.84
CA ASP A 124 -26.84 -19.46 -0.75
C ASP A 124 -25.84 -19.95 -1.81
N LEU A 125 -25.75 -19.28 -2.97
CA LEU A 125 -24.75 -19.60 -4.01
C LEU A 125 -23.31 -19.54 -3.47
N SER A 126 -23.04 -18.62 -2.54
CA SER A 126 -21.72 -18.52 -1.88
C SER A 126 -21.41 -19.75 -1.03
N ARG A 127 -22.40 -20.31 -0.33
CA ARG A 127 -22.24 -21.55 0.47
C ARG A 127 -22.08 -22.78 -0.41
N ALA A 128 -22.82 -22.84 -1.52
CA ALA A 128 -22.76 -23.96 -2.46
C ALA A 128 -21.38 -24.11 -3.13
N PHE A 129 -20.74 -22.99 -3.49
CA PHE A 129 -19.42 -23.01 -4.15
C PHE A 129 -18.22 -23.02 -3.18
N LEU A 130 -18.31 -22.42 -1.99
CA LEU A 130 -17.14 -22.23 -1.10
C LEU A 130 -16.92 -23.35 -0.08
N GLY A 131 -17.80 -24.35 0.03
CA GLY A 131 -17.57 -25.57 0.82
C GLY A 131 -17.11 -25.32 2.27
N PRO A 132 -16.14 -26.10 2.79
CA PRO A 132 -15.67 -25.97 4.19
C PRO A 132 -14.78 -24.74 4.46
N PHE A 133 -14.53 -23.87 3.47
CA PHE A 133 -13.75 -22.64 3.67
C PHE A 133 -14.53 -21.51 4.36
N SER A 134 -15.79 -21.76 4.77
CA SER A 134 -16.70 -20.77 5.34
C SER A 134 -16.48 -20.40 6.81
N ASP A 135 -15.47 -20.93 7.51
CA ASP A 135 -15.16 -20.59 8.91
C ASP A 135 -14.38 -19.27 9.08
N LEU A 136 -14.87 -18.22 8.43
CA LEU A 136 -14.46 -16.82 8.63
C LEU A 136 -15.05 -16.23 9.94
N SER A 137 -15.66 -17.08 10.79
CA SER A 137 -16.29 -16.72 12.06
C SER A 137 -15.29 -16.43 13.18
N ARG A 138 -14.04 -16.85 13.00
CA ARG A 138 -12.98 -16.79 14.01
C ARG A 138 -12.68 -15.34 14.42
N ARG A 139 -12.50 -15.12 15.72
CA ARG A 139 -11.96 -13.85 16.23
C ARG A 139 -10.49 -13.79 15.84
N HIS A 140 -10.15 -12.89 14.92
CA HIS A 140 -8.81 -12.76 14.35
C HIS A 140 -7.84 -12.05 15.32
N SER A 141 -7.56 -12.66 16.47
CA SER A 141 -6.40 -12.25 17.28
C SER A 141 -5.14 -12.47 16.45
N LEU A 142 -4.42 -11.41 16.07
CA LEU A 142 -3.22 -11.59 15.25
C LEU A 142 -2.19 -12.46 15.99
N PRO A 143 -1.56 -13.41 15.29
CA PRO A 143 -0.56 -14.28 15.89
C PRO A 143 0.71 -13.51 16.28
N ASP A 144 1.53 -14.14 17.11
CA ASP A 144 2.87 -13.69 17.42
C ASP A 144 3.73 -13.68 16.12
N ILE A 145 4.06 -12.49 15.60
CA ILE A 145 4.82 -12.28 14.35
C ILE A 145 5.98 -11.30 14.53
N ASP A 146 7.03 -11.46 13.75
CA ASP A 146 8.19 -10.56 13.64
C ASP A 146 8.42 -10.28 12.14
N ILE A 147 8.29 -9.02 11.72
CA ILE A 147 8.22 -8.61 10.30
C ILE A 147 9.03 -7.35 10.03
N VAL A 148 9.56 -7.22 8.82
CA VAL A 148 10.21 -6.01 8.31
C VAL A 148 9.35 -5.43 7.19
N PHE A 149 9.09 -4.13 7.22
CA PHE A 149 8.30 -3.43 6.20
C PHE A 149 8.98 -2.13 5.73
N ALA A 150 8.92 -1.87 4.44
CA ALA A 150 9.47 -0.67 3.81
C ALA A 150 8.63 0.57 4.14
N ALA A 151 9.29 1.63 4.60
CA ALA A 151 8.68 2.94 4.87
C ALA A 151 8.80 3.89 3.66
N VAL A 152 8.86 3.32 2.45
CA VAL A 152 9.02 4.02 1.17
C VAL A 152 8.02 3.50 0.13
N ASP A 153 7.99 4.13 -1.04
CA ASP A 153 7.08 3.80 -2.14
C ASP A 153 7.61 2.66 -3.03
N GLU A 154 8.93 2.60 -3.17
CA GLU A 154 9.66 1.60 -3.96
C GLU A 154 9.90 0.30 -3.16
N PRO A 155 9.63 -0.88 -3.74
CA PRO A 155 10.08 -2.15 -3.18
C PRO A 155 11.62 -2.22 -3.08
N ARG A 156 12.13 -3.10 -2.20
CA ARG A 156 13.53 -3.11 -1.76
C ARG A 156 14.35 -4.28 -2.27
N VAL A 157 13.73 -5.45 -2.43
CA VAL A 157 14.41 -6.71 -2.77
C VAL A 157 14.47 -6.90 -4.27
N LYS A 158 15.36 -6.16 -4.94
CA LYS A 158 15.59 -6.28 -6.39
C LYS A 158 15.92 -7.71 -6.79
N MET A 159 15.19 -8.23 -7.77
CA MET A 159 15.49 -9.50 -8.42
C MET A 159 16.67 -9.31 -9.37
N LEU A 160 17.82 -9.92 -9.02
CA LEU A 160 18.91 -10.10 -9.96
C LEU A 160 18.52 -11.22 -10.92
N VAL A 161 18.06 -10.85 -12.12
CA VAL A 161 17.77 -11.78 -13.22
C VAL A 161 18.67 -11.42 -14.41
N GLU A 162 19.97 -11.65 -14.25
CA GLU A 162 20.88 -11.61 -15.39
C GLU A 162 20.58 -12.81 -16.30
N GLU A 163 20.63 -12.62 -17.63
CA GLU A 163 20.48 -13.70 -18.61
C GLU A 163 21.50 -14.84 -18.36
N ALA A 164 22.73 -14.47 -18.00
CA ALA A 164 23.80 -15.39 -17.63
C ALA A 164 23.56 -16.12 -16.28
N GLN A 165 22.60 -15.68 -15.47
CA GLN A 165 22.14 -16.36 -14.25
C GLN A 165 20.90 -17.22 -14.55
N TRP A 166 19.96 -16.75 -15.36
CA TRP A 166 18.79 -17.52 -15.80
C TRP A 166 19.21 -18.79 -16.57
N THR A 167 20.05 -18.64 -17.59
CA THR A 167 20.57 -19.77 -18.39
C THR A 167 21.39 -20.75 -17.53
N ARG A 168 22.16 -20.25 -16.56
CA ARG A 168 22.83 -21.11 -15.55
C ARG A 168 21.87 -21.77 -14.58
N THR A 169 20.72 -21.17 -14.28
CA THR A 169 19.71 -21.76 -13.36
C THR A 169 18.97 -22.91 -14.05
N VAL A 170 18.50 -22.71 -15.28
CA VAL A 170 17.84 -23.78 -16.06
C VAL A 170 18.83 -24.93 -16.33
N GLY A 171 20.07 -24.62 -16.73
CA GLY A 171 21.10 -25.64 -17.00
C GLY A 171 21.64 -26.37 -15.76
N ARG A 172 21.56 -25.78 -14.56
CA ARG A 172 22.08 -26.37 -13.31
C ARG A 172 21.04 -27.15 -12.51
N TYR A 173 19.75 -26.96 -12.77
CA TYR A 173 18.66 -27.64 -12.06
C TYR A 173 17.74 -28.48 -12.97
N PRO A 174 18.25 -29.52 -13.66
CA PRO A 174 17.41 -30.59 -14.20
C PRO A 174 16.84 -31.46 -13.05
N GLY A 175 15.84 -30.94 -12.35
CA GLY A 175 14.90 -31.72 -11.52
C GLY A 175 15.43 -32.42 -10.27
N LYS A 176 16.61 -32.06 -9.72
CA LYS A 176 17.09 -32.58 -8.43
C LYS A 176 17.56 -31.46 -7.50
N VAL A 177 17.03 -31.46 -6.27
CA VAL A 177 17.32 -30.47 -5.23
C VAL A 177 18.02 -31.16 -4.05
N ALA A 178 19.19 -30.64 -3.68
CA ALA A 178 19.91 -31.04 -2.46
C ALA A 178 20.60 -29.81 -1.86
N GLY A 179 20.43 -29.58 -0.55
CA GLY A 179 21.12 -28.52 0.19
C GLY A 179 20.54 -27.10 0.04
N ALA A 180 19.47 -26.82 0.78
CA ALA A 180 18.96 -25.48 1.13
C ALA A 180 18.82 -24.42 0.01
N VAL A 181 17.59 -24.21 -0.46
CA VAL A 181 17.22 -23.03 -1.27
C VAL A 181 17.50 -21.76 -0.47
N LYS A 182 18.38 -20.89 -0.97
CA LYS A 182 18.58 -19.54 -0.42
C LYS A 182 17.42 -18.65 -0.88
N LEU A 183 16.47 -18.44 0.03
CA LEU A 183 15.38 -17.48 -0.17
C LEU A 183 15.91 -16.03 -0.01
N PRO A 184 15.27 -15.04 -0.66
CA PRO A 184 15.53 -13.62 -0.40
C PRO A 184 15.18 -13.21 1.04
N PRO A 185 15.56 -12.01 1.51
CA PRO A 185 15.04 -11.45 2.75
C PRO A 185 13.55 -11.08 2.62
N PRO A 186 12.68 -11.40 3.60
CA PRO A 186 11.27 -11.04 3.57
C PRO A 186 11.07 -9.59 4.01
N ILE A 187 10.72 -8.71 3.07
CA ILE A 187 10.35 -7.31 3.30
C ILE A 187 8.94 -7.10 2.77
N PHE A 188 8.05 -6.54 3.59
CA PHE A 188 6.72 -6.09 3.13
C PHE A 188 6.81 -4.69 2.53
N SER A 189 6.19 -4.46 1.37
CA SER A 189 6.19 -3.16 0.68
C SER A 189 4.80 -2.77 0.19
N SER A 190 4.49 -1.47 0.23
CA SER A 190 3.19 -0.90 -0.17
C SER A 190 2.87 -1.14 -1.64
N THR A 191 3.90 -1.35 -2.47
CA THR A 191 3.76 -1.90 -3.81
C THR A 191 4.78 -2.98 -4.10
N VAL A 192 4.44 -3.85 -5.05
CA VAL A 192 5.33 -4.88 -5.61
C VAL A 192 5.37 -4.79 -7.13
N ASN A 193 6.41 -5.35 -7.75
CA ASN A 193 6.52 -5.44 -9.20
C ASN A 193 7.34 -6.68 -9.61
N ARG A 194 7.30 -7.04 -10.90
CA ARG A 194 7.97 -8.25 -11.45
C ARG A 194 9.51 -8.25 -11.35
N ALA A 195 10.13 -7.15 -10.93
CA ALA A 195 11.57 -7.04 -10.73
C ALA A 195 11.96 -7.04 -9.24
N HIS A 196 11.04 -7.35 -8.32
CA HIS A 196 11.28 -7.40 -6.88
C HIS A 196 10.64 -8.61 -6.19
N HIS A 197 11.18 -9.02 -5.05
CA HIS A 197 10.70 -10.14 -4.21
C HIS A 197 10.05 -9.70 -2.88
N ASP A 198 9.70 -8.43 -2.77
CA ASP A 198 8.92 -7.89 -1.66
C ASP A 198 7.53 -8.53 -1.56
N LEU A 199 7.03 -8.64 -0.34
CA LEU A 199 5.68 -9.11 -0.03
C LEU A 199 4.70 -7.92 -0.10
N PRO A 200 3.58 -7.99 -0.82
CA PRO A 200 2.64 -6.88 -0.90
C PRO A 200 1.89 -6.69 0.41
N TRP A 201 1.68 -5.44 0.81
CA TRP A 201 0.80 -5.07 1.94
C TRP A 201 0.01 -3.78 1.65
N PRO A 202 -0.99 -3.41 2.46
CA PRO A 202 -1.81 -2.22 2.21
C PRO A 202 -1.04 -0.90 2.36
N ASP A 203 -1.18 -0.01 1.37
CA ASP A 203 -0.58 1.32 1.40
C ASP A 203 -1.19 2.25 2.47
N PHE A 204 -0.48 3.32 2.80
CA PHE A 204 -0.88 4.28 3.83
C PHE A 204 -2.22 4.99 3.53
N SER A 205 -2.66 5.09 2.27
CA SER A 205 -3.92 5.74 1.88
C SER A 205 -5.17 4.96 2.31
N PHE A 206 -5.04 3.66 2.58
CA PHE A 206 -6.08 2.88 3.26
C PHE A 206 -6.24 3.27 4.74
N TYR A 207 -5.19 3.78 5.36
CA TYR A 207 -5.04 3.94 6.80
C TYR A 207 -4.46 5.31 7.18
N THR A 208 -5.03 6.39 6.64
CA THR A 208 -4.57 7.75 6.97
C THR A 208 -4.79 8.05 8.47
N PRO A 209 -3.91 8.85 9.12
CA PRO A 209 -4.06 9.17 10.54
C PRO A 209 -5.41 9.85 10.85
N ARG A 210 -5.92 9.67 12.07
CA ARG A 210 -7.17 10.28 12.54
C ARG A 210 -6.96 11.72 13.04
N LYS A 211 -5.71 12.07 13.38
CA LYS A 211 -5.30 13.45 13.73
C LYS A 211 -5.11 14.32 12.48
N GLU A 212 -5.13 15.63 12.68
CA GLU A 212 -4.77 16.66 11.68
C GLU A 212 -3.46 16.31 10.95
N HIS A 213 -3.51 16.18 9.62
CA HIS A 213 -2.40 15.74 8.78
C HIS A 213 -2.34 16.49 7.44
N LYS A 214 -1.21 16.38 6.72
CA LYS A 214 -1.05 17.02 5.40
C LYS A 214 -1.56 16.21 4.21
N LEU A 215 -1.99 14.96 4.40
CA LEU A 215 -2.68 14.19 3.36
C LEU A 215 -3.93 14.95 2.91
N ARG A 216 -4.16 15.01 1.60
CA ARG A 216 -5.37 15.61 1.00
C ARG A 216 -6.37 14.56 0.51
N THR A 217 -5.92 13.32 0.32
CA THR A 217 -6.78 12.15 0.16
C THR A 217 -7.40 11.83 1.53
N PRO A 218 -8.74 11.84 1.68
CA PRO A 218 -9.41 11.38 2.90
C PRO A 218 -9.15 9.89 3.15
N PRO A 219 -9.31 9.41 4.40
CA PRO A 219 -9.17 7.99 4.71
C PRO A 219 -10.12 7.13 3.89
N TRP A 220 -9.68 5.93 3.52
CA TRP A 220 -10.53 4.94 2.85
C TRP A 220 -11.82 4.64 3.63
N SER A 221 -11.78 4.67 4.97
CA SER A 221 -12.94 4.51 5.84
C SER A 221 -14.05 5.56 5.65
N GLU A 222 -13.71 6.78 5.18
CA GLU A 222 -14.68 7.79 4.77
C GLU A 222 -14.98 7.67 3.26
N LEU A 223 -13.94 7.68 2.44
CA LEU A 223 -14.06 7.90 1.01
C LEU A 223 -14.69 6.71 0.27
N HIS A 224 -14.51 5.47 0.75
CA HIS A 224 -15.13 4.26 0.19
C HIS A 224 -16.65 4.39 0.12
N GLY A 225 -17.29 4.53 1.29
CA GLY A 225 -18.75 4.68 1.37
C GLY A 225 -19.27 5.97 0.74
N LYS A 226 -18.46 7.04 0.70
CA LYS A 226 -18.80 8.31 0.04
C LYS A 226 -18.86 8.16 -1.48
N MET A 227 -17.86 7.49 -2.07
CA MET A 227 -17.78 7.21 -3.51
C MET A 227 -18.86 6.23 -3.96
N LEU A 228 -19.17 5.20 -3.15
CA LEU A 228 -20.28 4.29 -3.45
C LEU A 228 -21.62 5.03 -3.56
N ARG A 229 -21.97 5.88 -2.59
CA ARG A 229 -23.18 6.72 -2.66
C ARG A 229 -23.16 7.70 -3.83
N GLN A 230 -22.01 8.30 -4.14
CA GLN A 230 -21.88 9.21 -5.29
C GLN A 230 -22.07 8.49 -6.63
N SER A 231 -21.59 7.24 -6.76
CA SER A 231 -21.80 6.42 -7.96
C SER A 231 -23.25 5.94 -8.12
N GLU A 232 -23.95 5.66 -7.02
CA GLU A 232 -25.39 5.33 -7.02
C GLU A 232 -26.25 6.52 -7.47
N GLY A 233 -25.84 7.74 -7.14
CA GLY A 233 -26.51 8.98 -7.55
C GLY A 233 -26.25 9.43 -8.99
N VAL A 234 -25.50 8.67 -9.80
CA VAL A 234 -25.21 9.01 -11.21
C VAL A 234 -25.51 7.82 -12.12
N ARG A 235 -26.61 7.91 -12.88
CA ARG A 235 -27.00 6.87 -13.85
C ARG A 235 -25.94 6.72 -14.93
N TRP A 236 -25.80 5.49 -15.45
CA TRP A 236 -24.87 5.18 -16.54
C TRP A 236 -25.14 6.01 -17.81
N GLU A 237 -26.43 6.25 -18.10
CA GLU A 237 -26.86 7.01 -19.28
C GLU A 237 -26.56 8.52 -19.17
N ASP A 238 -26.39 9.03 -17.94
CA ASP A 238 -26.17 10.47 -17.66
C ASP A 238 -24.66 10.79 -17.48
N LYS A 239 -23.76 9.82 -17.70
CA LYS A 239 -22.30 9.97 -17.56
C LYS A 239 -21.64 10.55 -18.81
N ILE A 240 -20.69 11.48 -18.61
CA ILE A 240 -19.88 12.14 -19.64
C ILE A 240 -18.96 11.11 -20.35
N GLU A 241 -19.02 11.06 -21.68
CA GLU A 241 -18.26 10.08 -22.48
C GLU A 241 -16.80 10.47 -22.81
N LEU A 242 -16.12 11.15 -21.89
CA LEU A 242 -14.70 11.49 -22.02
C LEU A 242 -13.86 10.58 -21.13
N ALA A 243 -12.76 10.03 -21.67
CA ALA A 243 -11.71 9.40 -20.88
C ALA A 243 -10.95 10.45 -20.09
N MET A 244 -11.27 10.54 -18.80
CA MET A 244 -10.81 11.63 -17.95
C MET A 244 -9.68 11.20 -17.00
N HIS A 245 -8.65 12.02 -16.96
CA HIS A 245 -7.59 12.02 -15.95
C HIS A 245 -7.57 13.36 -15.20
N THR A 246 -7.18 13.32 -13.93
CA THR A 246 -6.84 14.54 -13.17
C THR A 246 -5.82 14.23 -12.08
N GLY A 247 -4.86 15.14 -11.91
CA GLY A 247 -3.66 14.98 -11.08
C GLY A 247 -2.44 15.63 -11.75
N ASN A 248 -1.25 15.46 -11.16
CA ASN A 248 0.00 15.99 -11.69
C ASN A 248 0.45 15.29 -12.98
N VAL A 249 0.82 16.06 -13.99
CA VAL A 249 1.30 15.58 -15.31
C VAL A 249 2.83 15.52 -15.41
N GLY A 250 3.58 15.78 -14.33
CA GLY A 250 5.05 15.79 -14.33
C GLY A 250 5.77 14.55 -14.90
N SER A 251 5.17 13.35 -14.84
CA SER A 251 5.76 12.10 -15.36
C SER A 251 5.82 12.06 -16.91
N PRO A 252 6.79 11.37 -17.53
CA PRO A 252 6.82 11.22 -18.98
C PRO A 252 5.57 10.50 -19.53
N PHE A 253 5.03 9.56 -18.75
CA PHE A 253 3.81 8.81 -19.09
C PHE A 253 2.57 9.71 -19.11
N ARG A 254 2.42 10.62 -18.13
CA ARG A 254 1.31 11.57 -18.09
C ARG A 254 1.48 12.71 -19.07
N LYS A 255 2.72 13.09 -19.44
CA LYS A 255 2.98 14.01 -20.57
C LYS A 255 2.49 13.43 -21.89
N ARG A 256 2.69 12.14 -22.17
CA ARG A 256 2.04 11.45 -23.30
C ARG A 256 0.53 11.51 -23.19
N LEU A 257 -0.04 11.21 -22.03
CA LEU A 257 -1.49 11.28 -21.79
C LEU A 257 -2.09 12.68 -22.04
N ALA A 258 -1.40 13.74 -21.62
CA ALA A 258 -1.79 15.12 -21.85
C ALA A 258 -1.69 15.51 -23.34
N ALA A 259 -0.64 15.08 -24.04
CA ALA A 259 -0.49 15.30 -25.48
C ALA A 259 -1.60 14.58 -26.28
N ALA A 260 -1.89 13.31 -25.96
CA ALA A 260 -2.98 12.56 -26.55
C ALA A 260 -4.34 13.24 -26.30
N ALA A 261 -4.58 13.75 -25.07
CA ALA A 261 -5.79 14.51 -24.78
C ALA A 261 -5.89 15.81 -25.58
N ALA A 262 -4.79 16.56 -25.73
CA ALA A 262 -4.76 17.77 -26.54
C ALA A 262 -5.01 17.52 -28.04
N ALA A 263 -4.62 16.34 -28.55
CA ALA A 263 -4.92 15.89 -29.92
C ALA A 263 -6.35 15.36 -30.09
N HIS A 264 -6.95 14.81 -29.03
CA HIS A 264 -8.25 14.12 -29.05
C HIS A 264 -9.27 14.67 -28.02
N PRO A 265 -9.65 15.97 -28.10
CA PRO A 265 -10.58 16.61 -27.16
C PRO A 265 -12.05 16.15 -27.32
N ASP A 266 -12.36 15.30 -28.31
CA ASP A 266 -13.66 14.65 -28.53
C ASP A 266 -13.88 13.41 -27.64
N SER A 267 -12.78 12.88 -27.08
CA SER A 267 -12.72 11.57 -26.45
C SER A 267 -11.92 11.55 -25.15
N MET A 268 -11.09 12.57 -24.87
CA MET A 268 -10.23 12.63 -23.69
C MET A 268 -10.28 13.99 -22.97
N LEU A 269 -10.05 13.96 -21.65
CA LEU A 269 -9.83 15.13 -20.79
C LEU A 269 -8.66 14.85 -19.82
N VAL A 270 -7.64 15.71 -19.83
CA VAL A 270 -6.58 15.71 -18.80
C VAL A 270 -6.62 17.05 -18.06
N ASN A 271 -7.13 17.03 -16.83
CA ASN A 271 -7.12 18.19 -15.94
C ASN A 271 -5.88 18.16 -15.03
N GLU A 272 -4.83 18.84 -15.45
CA GLU A 272 -3.56 18.94 -14.75
C GLU A 272 -3.64 19.86 -13.53
N LEU A 273 -3.20 19.30 -12.40
CA LEU A 273 -3.12 19.95 -11.10
C LEU A 273 -1.80 19.60 -10.44
N PHE A 274 -1.10 20.58 -9.91
CA PHE A 274 0.10 20.36 -9.10
C PHE A 274 -0.17 20.66 -7.62
N ILE A 275 0.56 20.01 -6.72
CA ILE A 275 0.44 20.22 -5.26
C ILE A 275 0.69 21.70 -4.85
N GLY A 276 1.48 22.42 -5.66
CA GLY A 276 1.74 23.86 -5.52
C GLY A 276 0.61 24.78 -5.98
N ASP A 277 -0.50 24.25 -6.51
CA ASP A 277 -1.70 25.01 -6.86
C ASP A 277 -2.72 25.05 -5.73
N HIS A 278 -2.60 24.14 -4.76
CA HIS A 278 -3.43 24.12 -3.56
C HIS A 278 -3.32 25.44 -2.82
N GLY A 279 -4.47 26.09 -2.61
CA GLY A 279 -4.52 27.42 -1.98
C GLY A 279 -4.62 28.57 -3.00
N LYS A 280 -4.19 28.37 -4.25
CA LYS A 280 -4.39 29.32 -5.37
C LYS A 280 -5.68 29.02 -6.11
N ILE A 281 -5.83 27.79 -6.61
CA ILE A 281 -7.06 27.33 -7.27
C ILE A 281 -8.12 27.09 -6.18
N LYS A 282 -9.29 27.72 -6.34
CA LYS A 282 -10.41 27.69 -5.38
C LYS A 282 -11.72 27.17 -5.94
N GLN A 283 -11.83 27.00 -7.26
CA GLN A 283 -13.06 26.60 -7.95
C GLN A 283 -12.90 25.23 -8.61
N THR A 284 -13.98 24.47 -8.61
CA THR A 284 -14.05 23.17 -9.27
C THR A 284 -14.21 23.29 -10.78
N CYS A 285 -13.85 22.24 -11.51
CA CYS A 285 -14.08 22.18 -12.96
C CYS A 285 -15.58 22.16 -13.33
N ARG A 286 -16.46 21.84 -12.37
CA ARG A 286 -17.92 21.98 -12.54
C ARG A 286 -18.36 23.44 -12.45
N GLU A 287 -17.92 24.16 -11.43
CA GLU A 287 -18.25 25.59 -11.24
C GLU A 287 -17.75 26.49 -12.37
N LEU A 288 -16.61 26.15 -13.00
CA LEU A 288 -16.10 26.86 -14.17
C LEU A 288 -16.65 26.35 -15.53
N GLY A 289 -17.56 25.37 -15.53
CA GLY A 289 -18.10 24.78 -16.78
C GLY A 289 -17.07 24.04 -17.64
N LEU A 290 -15.89 23.71 -17.08
CA LEU A 290 -14.77 23.10 -17.79
C LEU A 290 -14.83 21.56 -17.82
N HIS A 291 -15.56 20.93 -16.91
CA HIS A 291 -15.65 19.46 -16.78
C HIS A 291 -16.19 18.72 -18.01
N THR A 292 -16.93 19.38 -18.89
CA THR A 292 -17.43 18.82 -20.17
C THR A 292 -16.56 19.19 -21.37
N GLN A 293 -15.50 19.98 -21.18
CA GLN A 293 -14.60 20.42 -22.24
C GLN A 293 -13.39 19.50 -22.28
N GLY A 294 -13.30 18.63 -23.29
CA GLY A 294 -12.13 17.77 -23.49
C GLY A 294 -10.84 18.56 -23.80
N GLY A 295 -9.73 17.84 -23.93
CA GLY A 295 -8.40 18.41 -24.12
C GLY A 295 -7.51 18.38 -22.87
N HIS A 296 -6.37 19.06 -22.95
CA HIS A 296 -5.47 19.28 -21.81
C HIS A 296 -5.80 20.62 -21.14
N GLN A 297 -6.17 20.58 -19.87
CA GLN A 297 -6.45 21.77 -19.06
C GLN A 297 -5.35 21.91 -18.00
N GLN A 298 -4.57 22.99 -18.07
CA GLN A 298 -3.44 23.24 -17.18
C GLN A 298 -3.80 24.24 -16.08
N HIS A 299 -3.74 23.82 -14.82
CA HIS A 299 -3.84 24.68 -13.62
C HIS A 299 -5.09 25.57 -13.55
N LYS A 300 -6.21 25.16 -14.17
CA LYS A 300 -7.45 25.96 -14.23
C LYS A 300 -8.39 25.73 -13.05
N CYS A 301 -8.61 24.48 -12.68
CA CYS A 301 -9.70 24.09 -11.78
C CYS A 301 -9.38 22.78 -11.05
N PHE A 302 -9.88 22.62 -9.82
CA PHE A 302 -9.74 21.35 -9.12
C PHE A 302 -10.91 20.40 -9.38
N MET A 303 -10.72 19.11 -9.16
CA MET A 303 -11.78 18.10 -9.30
C MET A 303 -11.71 17.16 -8.11
N ARG A 304 -12.83 16.98 -7.40
CA ARG A 304 -12.91 16.08 -6.23
C ARG A 304 -12.96 14.63 -6.70
N PHE A 305 -12.84 13.66 -5.79
CA PHE A 305 -13.03 12.25 -6.16
C PHE A 305 -14.48 12.01 -6.63
N GLU A 306 -15.42 12.65 -5.95
CA GLU A 306 -16.86 12.57 -6.21
C GLU A 306 -17.24 13.10 -7.60
N ASP A 307 -16.61 14.18 -8.06
CA ASP A 307 -16.85 14.74 -9.40
C ASP A 307 -16.40 13.78 -10.52
N GLN A 308 -15.39 12.95 -10.26
CA GLN A 308 -14.86 11.99 -11.23
C GLN A 308 -15.85 10.85 -11.52
N CYS A 309 -16.83 10.60 -10.65
CA CYS A 309 -17.87 9.61 -10.92
C CYS A 309 -18.90 10.06 -11.98
N SER A 310 -18.80 11.30 -12.48
CA SER A 310 -19.65 11.78 -13.58
C SER A 310 -19.18 11.38 -15.00
N TYR A 311 -18.06 10.67 -15.16
CA TYR A 311 -17.56 10.20 -16.46
C TYR A 311 -17.80 8.70 -16.66
N LYS A 312 -18.03 8.24 -17.90
CA LYS A 312 -18.07 6.80 -18.23
C LYS A 312 -16.68 6.15 -18.15
N TYR A 313 -15.63 6.92 -18.47
CA TYR A 313 -14.28 6.41 -18.72
C TYR A 313 -13.26 7.14 -17.83
N LEU A 314 -12.46 6.40 -17.06
CA LEU A 314 -11.50 6.96 -16.10
C LEU A 314 -10.07 6.43 -16.32
N LEU A 315 -9.08 7.31 -16.35
CA LEU A 315 -7.70 6.97 -16.73
C LEU A 315 -6.78 6.74 -15.54
N ASN A 316 -6.33 5.48 -15.37
CA ASN A 316 -5.23 5.13 -14.47
C ASN A 316 -3.91 5.09 -15.24
N SER A 317 -2.88 5.78 -14.74
CA SER A 317 -1.60 5.97 -15.44
C SER A 317 -0.43 6.26 -14.49
N ALA A 318 0.76 5.83 -14.90
CA ALA A 318 1.99 5.91 -14.11
C ALA A 318 2.39 7.34 -13.73
N SER A 319 2.78 7.52 -12.46
CA SER A 319 3.31 8.79 -11.94
C SER A 319 4.84 8.84 -12.09
N ILE A 320 5.50 9.68 -11.31
CA ILE A 320 6.96 9.67 -11.10
C ILE A 320 7.37 8.55 -10.12
N GLY A 321 6.43 8.06 -9.30
CA GLY A 321 6.48 6.78 -8.59
C GLY A 321 5.16 6.01 -8.81
N TYR A 322 4.74 5.20 -7.83
CA TYR A 322 3.45 4.49 -7.91
C TYR A 322 2.22 5.42 -7.91
N ALA A 323 1.06 4.87 -8.30
CA ALA A 323 -0.19 5.61 -8.43
C ALA A 323 -1.34 4.91 -7.70
N ASN A 324 -1.58 5.27 -6.43
CA ASN A 324 -2.62 4.68 -5.57
C ASN A 324 -4.09 5.01 -5.94
N LYS A 325 -4.32 5.66 -7.09
CA LYS A 325 -5.63 6.20 -7.49
C LYS A 325 -6.63 5.12 -7.93
N PHE A 326 -6.13 3.97 -8.41
CA PHE A 326 -6.90 2.95 -9.12
C PHE A 326 -8.14 2.47 -8.36
N LYS A 327 -7.98 2.10 -7.07
CA LYS A 327 -9.07 1.72 -6.16
C LYS A 327 -10.23 2.73 -6.08
N TYR A 328 -9.94 4.03 -6.12
CA TYR A 328 -10.97 5.08 -6.05
C TYR A 328 -11.73 5.24 -7.37
N LEU A 329 -11.06 5.04 -8.52
CA LEU A 329 -11.69 5.14 -9.83
C LEU A 329 -12.72 4.02 -10.06
N LEU A 330 -12.41 2.80 -9.62
CA LEU A 330 -13.28 1.63 -9.75
C LEU A 330 -14.61 1.79 -8.96
N LEU A 331 -14.59 2.48 -7.81
CA LEU A 331 -15.81 2.74 -7.03
C LEU A 331 -16.85 3.61 -7.77
N CYS A 332 -16.46 4.35 -8.81
CA CYS A 332 -17.36 5.26 -9.50
C CYS A 332 -18.46 4.62 -10.38
N GLY A 333 -18.43 3.29 -10.58
CA GLY A 333 -19.31 2.65 -11.58
C GLY A 333 -19.00 3.16 -12.98
N SER A 334 -17.72 3.20 -13.32
CA SER A 334 -17.15 3.72 -14.56
C SER A 334 -16.08 2.75 -15.06
N VAL A 335 -15.89 2.63 -16.38
CA VAL A 335 -14.81 1.81 -16.92
C VAL A 335 -13.49 2.50 -16.62
N VAL A 336 -12.63 1.84 -15.85
CA VAL A 336 -11.25 2.28 -15.72
C VAL A 336 -10.45 1.76 -16.91
N ILE A 337 -9.79 2.68 -17.61
CA ILE A 337 -8.82 2.40 -18.66
C ILE A 337 -7.44 2.49 -18.02
N TYR A 338 -6.77 1.35 -17.91
CA TYR A 338 -5.43 1.20 -17.33
C TYR A 338 -4.38 1.30 -18.43
N VAL A 339 -3.62 2.40 -18.45
CA VAL A 339 -2.54 2.63 -19.42
C VAL A 339 -1.28 1.91 -18.93
N GLN A 340 -0.85 0.86 -19.63
CA GLN A 340 0.22 -0.03 -19.18
C GLN A 340 1.62 0.61 -19.21
N ASP A 341 1.86 1.54 -20.13
CA ASP A 341 3.10 2.31 -20.25
C ASP A 341 3.52 2.97 -18.92
N GLY A 342 4.65 2.51 -18.38
CA GLY A 342 5.19 2.92 -17.07
C GLY A 342 4.58 2.24 -15.84
N MET A 343 3.49 1.48 -15.95
CA MET A 343 2.84 0.85 -14.80
C MET A 343 3.54 -0.44 -14.35
N GLN A 344 4.63 -0.26 -13.61
CA GLN A 344 5.40 -1.36 -13.03
C GLN A 344 4.81 -1.87 -11.70
N HIS A 345 4.30 -0.95 -10.87
CA HIS A 345 3.86 -1.20 -9.50
C HIS A 345 2.44 -1.74 -9.42
N LYS A 346 2.21 -2.62 -8.44
CA LYS A 346 0.88 -3.08 -8.01
C LYS A 346 0.70 -3.00 -6.50
N GLU A 347 -0.50 -2.60 -6.09
CA GLU A 347 -1.01 -2.77 -4.72
C GLU A 347 -1.57 -4.19 -4.49
N PHE A 348 -1.68 -4.64 -3.24
CA PHE A 348 -2.08 -6.01 -2.91
C PHE A 348 -3.42 -6.46 -3.53
N TYR A 349 -4.44 -5.58 -3.58
CA TYR A 349 -5.76 -5.90 -4.11
C TYR A 349 -5.77 -6.09 -5.63
N GLU A 350 -4.78 -5.57 -6.36
CA GLU A 350 -4.70 -5.68 -7.83
C GLU A 350 -4.40 -7.09 -8.32
N HIS A 351 -3.96 -7.99 -7.43
CA HIS A 351 -3.86 -9.42 -7.71
C HIS A 351 -5.24 -10.08 -7.77
N GLY A 352 -6.25 -9.49 -7.12
CA GLY A 352 -7.65 -9.91 -7.18
C GLY A 352 -8.49 -9.17 -8.22
N LEU A 353 -7.85 -8.48 -9.20
CA LEU A 353 -8.49 -7.78 -10.32
C LEU A 353 -8.06 -8.38 -11.66
N LEU A 354 -9.00 -8.45 -12.60
CA LEU A 354 -8.79 -9.03 -13.93
C LEU A 354 -9.11 -8.02 -15.06
N PRO A 355 -8.20 -7.80 -16.03
CA PRO A 355 -8.49 -6.99 -17.21
C PRO A 355 -9.55 -7.67 -18.08
N GLY A 356 -10.40 -6.87 -18.75
CA GLY A 356 -11.57 -7.35 -19.49
C GLY A 356 -12.78 -7.71 -18.62
N VAL A 357 -12.62 -7.77 -17.29
CA VAL A 357 -13.69 -8.04 -16.33
C VAL A 357 -13.93 -6.84 -15.40
N HIS A 358 -12.88 -6.33 -14.78
CA HIS A 358 -12.96 -5.26 -13.76
C HIS A 358 -12.56 -3.88 -14.28
N TYR A 359 -11.71 -3.87 -15.32
CA TYR A 359 -11.15 -2.70 -15.96
C TYR A 359 -10.73 -3.11 -17.38
N VAL A 360 -10.52 -2.15 -18.28
CA VAL A 360 -9.87 -2.41 -19.59
C VAL A 360 -8.46 -1.85 -19.59
N GLN A 361 -7.59 -2.37 -20.44
CA GLN A 361 -6.19 -1.95 -20.51
C GLN A 361 -5.79 -1.60 -21.94
N VAL A 362 -4.87 -0.64 -22.06
CA VAL A 362 -4.24 -0.22 -23.31
C VAL A 362 -2.73 -0.17 -23.13
N ALA A 363 -1.96 -0.34 -24.21
CA ALA A 363 -0.51 -0.33 -24.12
C ALA A 363 0.02 1.07 -23.78
N THR A 364 -0.42 2.09 -24.52
CA THR A 364 0.08 3.47 -24.44
C THR A 364 -1.04 4.50 -24.23
N ALA A 365 -0.67 5.77 -24.10
CA ALA A 365 -1.63 6.88 -24.08
C ALA A 365 -2.34 7.08 -25.42
N ASP A 366 -1.67 6.78 -26.53
CA ASP A 366 -2.15 7.08 -27.90
C ASP A 366 -3.23 6.06 -28.36
N ASP A 367 -3.31 4.92 -27.67
CA ASP A 367 -4.36 3.90 -27.82
C ASP A 367 -5.70 4.30 -27.18
N VAL A 368 -5.71 5.27 -26.25
CA VAL A 368 -6.90 5.64 -25.46
C VAL A 368 -8.10 6.07 -26.33
N PRO A 369 -7.95 6.93 -27.37
CA PRO A 369 -9.06 7.30 -28.24
C PRO A 369 -9.69 6.10 -28.98
N ALA A 370 -8.89 5.09 -29.32
CA ALA A 370 -9.38 3.86 -29.94
C ALA A 370 -10.20 3.01 -28.96
N MET A 371 -9.72 2.88 -27.72
CA MET A 371 -10.47 2.22 -26.64
C MET A 371 -11.78 2.97 -26.32
N VAL A 372 -11.79 4.31 -26.33
CA VAL A 372 -13.03 5.10 -26.13
C VAL A 372 -14.05 4.85 -27.24
N ARG A 373 -13.64 4.81 -28.51
CA ARG A 373 -14.56 4.44 -29.61
C ARG A 373 -15.14 3.03 -29.42
N TYR A 374 -14.28 2.05 -29.17
CA TYR A 374 -14.71 0.67 -28.91
C TYR A 374 -15.71 0.58 -27.75
N LEU A 375 -15.47 1.28 -26.64
CA LEU A 375 -16.38 1.28 -25.47
C LEU A 375 -17.72 2.01 -25.74
N ARG A 376 -17.74 3.04 -26.60
CA ARG A 376 -19.00 3.67 -27.06
C ARG A 376 -19.81 2.72 -27.95
N GLU A 377 -19.14 2.03 -28.88
CA GLU A 377 -19.75 1.03 -29.77
C GLU A 377 -20.26 -0.21 -29.02
N HIS A 378 -19.66 -0.53 -27.87
CA HIS A 378 -19.96 -1.71 -27.05
C HIS A 378 -20.43 -1.31 -25.63
N ASP A 379 -21.33 -0.32 -25.53
CA ASP A 379 -21.78 0.27 -24.25
C ASP A 379 -22.28 -0.76 -23.22
N SER A 380 -22.91 -1.86 -23.65
CA SER A 380 -23.36 -2.94 -22.77
C SER A 380 -22.20 -3.68 -22.10
N TYR A 381 -21.09 -3.92 -22.81
CA TYR A 381 -19.85 -4.46 -22.26
C TYR A 381 -19.14 -3.42 -21.38
N ALA A 382 -19.10 -2.15 -21.80
CA ALA A 382 -18.55 -1.07 -20.98
C ALA A 382 -19.27 -0.96 -19.62
N ARG A 383 -20.61 -1.00 -19.63
CA ARG A 383 -21.45 -1.03 -18.42
C ARG A 383 -21.17 -2.26 -17.56
N ALA A 384 -21.04 -3.44 -18.15
CA ALA A 384 -20.74 -4.67 -17.42
C ALA A 384 -19.38 -4.60 -16.69
N VAL A 385 -18.32 -4.14 -17.37
CA VAL A 385 -16.99 -3.94 -16.78
C VAL A 385 -17.02 -2.89 -15.66
N ALA A 386 -17.72 -1.78 -15.88
CA ALA A 386 -17.92 -0.72 -14.89
C ALA A 386 -18.65 -1.22 -13.63
N SER A 387 -19.68 -2.05 -13.79
CA SER A 387 -20.43 -2.67 -12.69
C SER A 387 -19.61 -3.72 -11.93
N ALA A 388 -18.86 -4.58 -12.62
CA ALA A 388 -18.02 -5.60 -11.98
C ALA A 388 -16.83 -4.98 -11.22
N GLY A 389 -16.13 -4.02 -11.83
CA GLY A 389 -15.08 -3.23 -11.17
C GLY A 389 -15.57 -2.52 -9.90
N ARG A 390 -16.78 -1.93 -9.97
CA ARG A 390 -17.43 -1.32 -8.80
C ARG A 390 -17.79 -2.34 -7.74
N ALA A 391 -18.46 -3.44 -8.08
CA ALA A 391 -18.88 -4.48 -7.13
C ALA A 391 -17.68 -5.05 -6.36
N ARG A 392 -16.58 -5.31 -7.06
CA ARG A 392 -15.32 -5.78 -6.49
C ARG A 392 -14.75 -4.85 -5.42
N LEU A 393 -14.63 -3.56 -5.74
CA LEU A 393 -14.08 -2.57 -4.79
C LEU A 393 -15.10 -2.14 -3.73
N ALA A 394 -16.41 -2.28 -3.99
CA ALA A 394 -17.45 -2.12 -2.96
C ALA A 394 -17.28 -3.13 -1.82
N ALA A 395 -16.80 -4.36 -2.11
CA ALA A 395 -16.46 -5.35 -1.10
C ALA A 395 -15.08 -5.13 -0.42
N LEU A 396 -14.23 -4.22 -0.91
CA LEU A 396 -12.94 -3.89 -0.28
C LEU A 396 -13.12 -2.83 0.82
N ASP A 397 -14.02 -3.05 1.79
CA ASP A 397 -14.17 -2.14 2.94
C ASP A 397 -13.03 -2.30 3.96
N VAL A 398 -13.04 -1.51 5.04
CA VAL A 398 -12.03 -1.60 6.11
C VAL A 398 -12.00 -2.95 6.83
N ARG A 399 -13.10 -3.72 6.82
CA ARG A 399 -13.17 -5.07 7.40
C ARG A 399 -12.55 -6.09 6.46
N ALA A 400 -12.73 -5.93 5.15
CA ALA A 400 -12.09 -6.78 4.15
C ALA A 400 -10.57 -6.62 4.14
N ILE A 401 -10.04 -5.40 4.28
CA ILE A 401 -8.59 -5.18 4.38
C ILE A 401 -8.04 -5.71 5.72
N ALA A 402 -8.81 -5.58 6.81
CA ALA A 402 -8.44 -6.21 8.09
C ALA A 402 -8.43 -7.75 8.01
N ALA A 403 -9.37 -8.36 7.29
CA ALA A 403 -9.41 -9.80 7.04
C ALA A 403 -8.24 -10.27 6.16
N PHE A 404 -7.89 -9.52 5.11
CA PHE A 404 -6.69 -9.76 4.31
C PHE A 404 -5.43 -9.76 5.18
N ASN A 405 -5.22 -8.73 6.00
CA ASN A 405 -4.09 -8.64 6.91
C ASN A 405 -4.07 -9.80 7.92
N ALA A 406 -5.22 -10.20 8.45
CA ALA A 406 -5.32 -11.32 9.38
C ALA A 406 -4.94 -12.67 8.74
N GLU A 407 -5.40 -12.95 7.53
CA GLU A 407 -5.06 -14.16 6.79
C GLU A 407 -3.59 -14.19 6.36
N LEU A 408 -3.10 -13.07 5.80
CA LEU A 408 -1.69 -12.88 5.41
C LEU A 408 -0.75 -13.11 6.59
N PHE A 409 -1.02 -12.49 7.74
CA PHE A 409 -0.20 -12.65 8.94
C PHE A 409 -0.36 -14.03 9.60
N THR A 410 -1.51 -14.70 9.45
CA THR A 410 -1.70 -16.08 9.90
C THR A 410 -0.86 -17.07 9.08
N GLN A 411 -0.90 -16.97 7.75
CA GLN A 411 -0.05 -17.78 6.89
C GLN A 411 1.44 -17.44 7.03
N TYR A 412 1.79 -16.17 7.27
CA TYR A 412 3.16 -15.76 7.58
C TYR A 412 3.65 -16.40 8.89
N ALA A 413 2.86 -16.31 9.96
CA ALA A 413 3.21 -16.86 11.27
C ALA A 413 3.49 -18.37 11.22
N ALA A 414 2.68 -19.12 10.45
CA ALA A 414 2.84 -20.56 10.26
C ALA A 414 4.15 -20.96 9.54
N LYS A 415 4.81 -20.03 8.84
CA LYS A 415 6.12 -20.23 8.18
C LYS A 415 7.31 -19.84 9.07
N GLN A 416 7.13 -19.08 10.16
CA GLN A 416 8.20 -18.73 11.09
C GLN A 416 8.75 -19.98 11.82
N ARG A 417 10.07 -20.07 12.01
CA ARG A 417 10.74 -21.18 12.73
C ARG A 417 11.55 -20.74 13.95
N PHE A 418 11.11 -19.66 14.59
CA PHE A 418 11.66 -19.11 15.83
C PHE A 418 10.51 -18.61 16.72
N ARG A 419 10.77 -18.47 18.02
CA ARG A 419 9.79 -17.89 18.95
C ARG A 419 9.91 -16.36 18.94
N VAL A 420 8.86 -15.68 18.49
CA VAL A 420 8.74 -14.23 18.57
C VAL A 420 8.78 -13.79 20.05
N ARG A 421 9.54 -12.72 20.29
CA ARG A 421 9.63 -11.96 21.55
C ARG A 421 10.06 -10.53 21.20
N PRO A 422 9.57 -9.49 21.89
CA PRO A 422 10.08 -8.12 21.77
C PRO A 422 11.61 -8.10 21.83
N LEU A 423 12.27 -7.49 20.83
CA LEU A 423 13.74 -7.35 20.85
C LEU A 423 14.20 -6.37 21.93
N PRO A 424 15.46 -6.45 22.38
CA PRO A 424 16.06 -5.41 23.22
C PRO A 424 15.88 -4.02 22.60
N GLY A 425 15.42 -3.06 23.39
CA GLY A 425 15.14 -1.69 22.92
C GLY A 425 13.82 -1.50 22.18
N ALA A 426 13.04 -2.56 21.92
CA ALA A 426 11.69 -2.45 21.36
C ALA A 426 10.80 -1.55 22.23
N VAL A 427 9.96 -0.76 21.57
CA VAL A 427 8.99 0.14 22.22
C VAL A 427 7.59 -0.28 21.81
N ARG A 428 6.72 -0.45 22.81
CA ARG A 428 5.31 -0.82 22.63
C ARG A 428 4.52 0.38 22.10
N ILE A 429 3.64 0.15 21.14
CA ILE A 429 2.70 1.14 20.62
C ILE A 429 1.28 0.61 20.89
N ASP A 430 0.48 1.35 21.65
CA ASP A 430 -0.96 1.09 21.78
C ASP A 430 -1.80 2.08 20.97
N CYS A 431 -1.32 3.31 20.72
CA CYS A 431 -2.10 4.39 20.09
C CYS A 431 -1.36 5.14 18.96
N GLU A 432 -2.08 5.91 18.13
CA GLU A 432 -1.44 6.88 17.19
C GLU A 432 -0.54 7.86 17.95
N ASP A 433 -0.99 8.33 19.12
CA ASP A 433 -0.23 9.25 19.96
C ASP A 433 1.11 8.66 20.41
N ASP A 434 1.26 7.34 20.52
CA ASP A 434 2.56 6.72 20.83
C ASP A 434 3.52 6.80 19.64
N LEU A 435 3.04 6.61 18.39
CA LEU A 435 3.85 6.86 17.20
C LEU A 435 4.33 8.31 17.17
N TRP A 436 3.42 9.28 17.42
CA TRP A 436 3.79 10.69 17.49
C TRP A 436 4.80 10.97 18.62
N ARG A 437 4.60 10.43 19.84
CA ARG A 437 5.48 10.60 21.02
C ARG A 437 6.92 10.17 20.78
N HIS A 438 7.14 9.12 19.99
CA HIS A 438 8.48 8.62 19.66
C HIS A 438 9.09 9.24 18.38
N TYR A 439 8.29 9.97 17.59
CA TYR A 439 8.70 10.55 16.31
C TYR A 439 8.94 12.08 16.37
N ALA A 440 8.04 12.84 17.00
CA ALA A 440 7.95 14.27 16.72
C ALA A 440 8.97 15.13 17.49
N ARG A 441 9.99 15.60 16.76
CA ARG A 441 10.93 16.66 17.20
C ARG A 441 10.41 18.09 16.93
N ASP A 442 9.22 18.23 16.35
CA ASP A 442 8.60 19.50 15.94
C ASP A 442 7.61 20.04 17.01
N PRO A 443 7.73 21.32 17.44
CA PRO A 443 6.85 21.91 18.46
C PRO A 443 5.34 21.89 18.14
N GLY A 444 4.99 21.99 16.85
CA GLY A 444 3.60 21.91 16.39
C GLY A 444 3.01 20.51 16.55
N PHE A 445 3.84 19.46 16.52
CA PHE A 445 3.42 18.09 16.84
C PHE A 445 3.48 17.75 18.33
N LEU A 446 4.38 18.37 19.13
CA LEU A 446 4.42 18.20 20.60
C LEU A 446 3.05 18.49 21.25
N LYS A 447 2.19 19.32 20.62
CA LYS A 447 0.81 19.58 21.07
C LYS A 447 -0.01 18.28 21.23
N HIS A 448 0.17 17.30 20.33
CA HIS A 448 -0.59 16.06 20.32
C HIS A 448 -0.21 15.13 21.47
N PHE A 449 0.99 15.25 22.05
CA PHE A 449 1.41 14.40 23.18
C PHE A 449 0.54 14.63 24.43
N ARG A 450 -0.13 15.79 24.50
CA ARG A 450 -1.04 16.19 25.57
C ARG A 450 -2.51 15.96 25.22
N SER A 451 -2.82 15.25 24.12
CA SER A 451 -4.21 14.91 23.78
C SER A 451 -4.73 13.79 24.68
N GLU A 452 -5.98 13.91 25.12
CA GLU A 452 -6.69 12.90 25.92
C GLU A 452 -7.50 11.94 25.03
N ASP A 453 -7.32 12.04 23.71
CA ASP A 453 -8.07 11.31 22.69
C ASP A 453 -7.52 9.89 22.50
N ASN A 454 -8.05 8.99 23.33
CA ASN A 454 -7.83 7.56 23.26
C ASN A 454 -8.64 6.84 22.16
N ALA A 455 -9.42 7.54 21.31
CA ALA A 455 -10.11 6.90 20.17
C ALA A 455 -9.13 6.43 19.07
N THR A 456 -7.84 6.78 19.22
CA THR A 456 -6.72 6.26 18.44
C THR A 456 -5.98 5.08 19.09
N CYS A 457 -6.50 4.48 20.16
CA CYS A 457 -5.85 3.34 20.81
C CYS A 457 -6.42 1.99 20.31
N VAL A 458 -5.54 0.99 20.16
CA VAL A 458 -5.88 -0.42 19.89
C VAL A 458 -6.79 -1.00 20.99
N ARG A 459 -6.61 -0.52 22.22
CA ARG A 459 -7.46 -0.81 23.37
C ARG A 459 -7.83 0.52 24.04
N PRO A 460 -9.11 0.81 24.31
CA PRO A 460 -9.51 1.97 25.11
C PRO A 460 -8.84 1.92 26.49
N ILE A 461 -8.39 3.09 26.96
CA ILE A 461 -7.62 3.20 28.20
C ILE A 461 -8.55 3.72 29.30
N SER A 462 -8.65 2.97 30.40
CA SER A 462 -9.50 3.33 31.53
C SER A 462 -8.93 4.50 32.33
N PRO A 463 -9.77 5.48 32.76
CA PRO A 463 -9.37 6.50 33.72
C PRO A 463 -8.92 5.92 35.08
N PRO A 464 -8.16 6.68 35.90
CA PRO A 464 -7.69 8.04 35.64
C PRO A 464 -6.68 8.10 34.50
N PHE A 465 -6.74 9.20 33.74
CA PHE A 465 -5.69 9.66 32.83
C PHE A 465 -4.43 10.36 33.67
N ARG A 466 -2.11 10.11 33.66
CA ARG A 466 -0.77 10.56 34.23
C ARG A 466 0.00 11.30 33.14
N PRO A 467 0.58 12.47 33.43
CA PRO A 467 1.50 13.12 32.49
C PRO A 467 2.84 12.38 32.40
N PRO A 468 3.62 12.56 31.32
CA PRO A 468 3.28 13.27 30.10
C PRO A 468 2.71 12.36 28.99
N GLY A 469 1.40 12.45 28.77
CA GLY A 469 0.69 11.75 27.68
C GLY A 469 0.17 10.38 28.09
N TRP A 470 -1.14 10.25 28.23
CA TRP A 470 -1.78 9.00 28.63
C TRP A 470 -1.75 7.98 27.49
N GLY A 471 -1.29 6.78 27.80
CA GLY A 471 -0.98 5.73 26.84
C GLY A 471 -0.02 4.74 27.50
N GLY A 472 -0.27 3.43 27.34
CA GLY A 472 0.44 2.38 28.09
C GLY A 472 1.95 2.31 27.84
N ALA A 473 2.48 3.05 26.87
CA ALA A 473 3.89 3.11 26.52
C ALA A 473 4.71 4.03 27.45
N TYR A 474 4.19 5.17 27.91
CA TYR A 474 4.97 6.15 28.70
C TYR A 474 5.03 5.79 30.19
N ASN A 475 5.64 4.65 30.52
CA ASN A 475 6.06 4.32 31.88
C ASN A 475 7.51 4.78 32.13
N GLY A 476 7.76 6.09 32.03
CA GLY A 476 9.09 6.68 32.28
C GLY A 476 10.10 6.61 31.12
N SER A 477 9.72 6.02 29.97
CA SER A 477 10.60 5.88 28.80
C SER A 477 11.04 7.24 28.23
N LYS A 478 12.32 7.59 28.40
CA LYS A 478 12.93 8.76 27.73
C LYS A 478 12.85 8.62 26.21
N VAL A 479 12.71 9.74 25.49
CA VAL A 479 12.78 9.77 24.01
C VAL A 479 14.13 9.19 23.57
N ARG A 480 14.11 8.09 22.80
CA ARG A 480 15.34 7.37 22.42
C ARG A 480 16.11 8.14 21.34
N CYS A 481 17.44 8.19 21.49
CA CYS A 481 18.36 8.82 20.53
C CYS A 481 18.16 8.43 19.06
N VAL A 482 17.78 7.17 18.81
CA VAL A 482 17.64 6.60 17.46
C VAL A 482 16.38 7.01 16.70
N ALA A 483 15.64 8.03 17.16
CA ALA A 483 14.46 8.60 16.49
C ALA A 483 14.80 9.52 15.27
N SER A 484 15.95 9.32 14.64
CA SER A 484 16.47 10.15 13.54
C SER A 484 17.01 9.25 12.42
N HIS A 485 16.66 9.54 11.16
CA HIS A 485 17.33 8.93 10.01
C HIS A 485 18.84 9.10 10.07
N ASP A 486 19.29 10.31 10.38
CA ASP A 486 20.70 10.65 10.39
C ASP A 486 21.33 10.26 11.73
N GLN A 487 22.36 9.40 11.66
CA GLN A 487 23.15 8.92 12.78
C GLN A 487 24.45 9.72 13.00
N ARG A 488 24.75 10.73 12.17
CA ARG A 488 25.92 11.59 12.33
C ARG A 488 25.76 12.46 13.57
N ALA A 489 26.81 12.61 14.36
CA ALA A 489 26.78 13.32 15.65
C ALA A 489 26.22 14.76 15.55
N GLY A 490 26.50 15.46 14.45
CA GLY A 490 25.96 16.81 14.18
C GLY A 490 24.43 16.90 14.05
N ALA A 491 23.73 15.80 13.79
CA ALA A 491 22.26 15.75 13.72
C ALA A 491 21.58 15.46 15.07
N GLN A 492 22.37 15.12 16.10
CA GLN A 492 21.90 14.73 17.44
C GLN A 492 22.61 15.44 18.62
N PRO A 493 23.06 16.71 18.51
CA PRO A 493 24.10 17.29 19.37
C PRO A 493 23.73 17.52 20.85
N LEU A 494 22.44 17.43 21.23
CA LEU A 494 21.95 17.78 22.57
C LEU A 494 21.32 16.61 23.36
N PHE A 495 21.22 15.41 22.76
CA PHE A 495 20.51 14.28 23.39
C PHE A 495 21.34 13.00 23.49
N CYS A 496 22.46 12.91 22.76
CA CYS A 496 23.13 11.63 22.47
C CYS A 496 24.65 11.71 22.69
N THR A 497 25.05 11.86 23.94
CA THR A 497 26.45 11.78 24.36
C THR A 497 26.99 10.35 24.22
N PRO A 498 28.16 10.13 23.58
CA PRO A 498 28.84 8.84 23.59
C PRO A 498 29.09 8.36 25.03
N GLY A 499 28.78 7.09 25.32
CA GLY A 499 28.94 6.49 26.65
C GLY A 499 27.65 6.44 27.49
N ALA A 500 26.53 6.98 27.02
CA ALA A 500 25.22 6.78 27.66
C ALA A 500 24.73 5.33 27.47
N VAL A 501 25.06 4.46 28.43
CA VAL A 501 24.50 3.09 28.51
C VAL A 501 23.00 3.18 28.76
N VAL A 502 22.22 2.36 28.06
CA VAL A 502 20.80 2.17 28.37
C VAL A 502 20.71 1.25 29.58
N GLU A 503 20.32 1.80 30.73
CA GLU A 503 19.90 0.97 31.88
C GLU A 503 18.70 0.12 31.45
N GLU A 504 18.82 -1.20 31.58
CA GLU A 504 17.64 -2.08 31.59
C GLU A 504 16.91 -1.87 32.92
N ASP A 505 15.57 -1.81 32.89
CA ASP A 505 14.72 -1.65 34.08
C ASP A 505 14.82 -2.87 35.01
N GLN A 506 15.88 -2.94 35.82
CA GLN A 506 16.03 -3.96 36.85
C GLN A 506 15.15 -3.66 38.05
N ASN A 507 13.93 -4.22 37.99
CA ASN A 507 13.07 -4.57 39.11
C ASN A 507 12.50 -3.37 39.93
N PRO A 508 11.19 -3.06 39.84
CA PRO A 508 10.58 -1.86 40.44
C PRO A 508 10.36 -1.95 41.97
N GLY A 509 11.24 -2.64 42.69
CA GLY A 509 11.12 -2.95 44.12
C GLY A 509 12.17 -2.30 45.04
N ASP A 510 13.35 -1.92 44.53
CA ASP A 510 14.41 -1.34 45.36
C ASP A 510 14.25 0.19 45.49
N LYS A 511 14.49 0.73 46.70
CA LYS A 511 14.44 2.16 47.03
C LYS A 511 15.75 2.68 47.63
N THR A 512 16.84 1.94 47.50
CA THR A 512 18.05 2.09 48.32
C THR A 512 19.35 2.11 47.50
N LEU A 513 19.47 3.04 46.56
CA LEU A 513 20.76 3.45 45.99
C LEU A 513 20.85 4.98 45.87
N GLN A 514 21.78 5.59 46.61
CA GLN A 514 22.09 7.02 46.53
C GLN A 514 23.00 7.31 45.34
N HIS A 515 22.80 8.46 44.69
CA HIS A 515 23.61 8.89 43.54
C HIS A 515 25.10 8.99 43.90
N ARG A 516 25.95 8.31 43.14
CA ARG A 516 27.41 8.55 43.14
C ARG A 516 27.92 8.74 41.73
N VAL A 517 27.97 10.00 41.28
CA VAL A 517 28.52 10.37 39.98
C VAL A 517 30.03 10.14 39.99
N ILE A 518 30.54 9.34 39.06
CA ILE A 518 31.98 9.16 38.84
C ILE A 518 32.31 9.74 37.46
N THR A 519 32.96 10.89 37.45
CA THR A 519 33.31 11.63 36.22
C THR A 519 34.74 11.29 35.79
N THR A 520 34.91 10.41 34.80
CA THR A 520 36.21 10.16 34.16
C THR A 520 36.33 10.94 32.85
N THR A 521 36.77 12.20 32.95
CA THR A 521 37.12 13.01 31.79
C THR A 521 38.42 12.52 31.15
N ARG A 522 38.38 12.30 29.82
CA ARG A 522 39.60 12.27 29.00
C ARG A 522 39.40 13.18 27.79
N SER A 523 40.22 14.21 27.69
CA SER A 523 40.08 15.28 26.71
C SER A 523 40.62 14.88 25.34
N VAL A 524 39.96 15.38 24.29
CA VAL A 524 40.46 15.47 22.92
C VAL A 524 40.20 16.91 22.47
N GLN A 525 41.18 17.55 21.83
CA GLN A 525 41.12 18.98 21.50
C GLN A 525 40.22 19.27 20.28
N PRO A 526 39.59 20.46 20.21
CA PRO A 526 38.79 20.87 19.05
C PRO A 526 39.68 21.33 17.88
N GLY A 527 39.29 20.96 16.66
CA GLY A 527 39.95 21.39 15.43
C GLY A 527 38.92 21.63 14.32
N THR A 528 39.10 22.74 13.58
CA THR A 528 38.24 23.27 12.50
C THR A 528 36.79 23.61 12.87
N SER A 529 36.48 24.91 12.81
CA SER A 529 35.12 25.45 12.82
C SER A 529 34.51 25.39 11.43
N TYR A 530 33.24 24.99 11.32
CA TYR A 530 32.43 25.15 10.10
C TYR A 530 31.13 25.90 10.39
N ALA A 531 30.56 26.52 9.35
CA ALA A 531 29.45 27.46 9.41
C ALA A 531 28.15 26.86 10.01
N PRO A 532 27.24 27.69 10.55
CA PRO A 532 25.95 27.22 11.08
C PRO A 532 25.15 26.46 10.01
N PHE A 533 24.71 25.25 10.35
CA PHE A 533 23.92 24.38 9.48
C PHE A 533 22.45 24.83 9.37
N SER A 534 22.22 25.97 8.70
CA SER A 534 20.89 26.34 8.18
C SER A 534 20.57 25.65 6.84
N GLU A 535 21.58 25.11 6.16
CA GLU A 535 21.46 24.48 4.84
C GLU A 535 22.01 23.05 4.86
N PHE A 536 21.14 22.08 5.13
CA PHE A 536 21.32 20.77 4.50
C PHE A 536 20.71 20.85 3.10
N PRO A 537 21.47 20.60 2.02
CA PRO A 537 20.87 20.48 0.69
C PRO A 537 19.87 19.33 0.72
N SER A 538 18.70 19.54 0.12
CA SER A 538 17.73 18.47 -0.08
C SER A 538 18.34 17.34 -0.91
N ALA A 539 17.93 16.10 -0.64
CA ALA A 539 18.25 14.93 -1.46
C ALA A 539 17.50 14.94 -2.82
N ALA A 540 17.27 16.13 -3.38
CA ALA A 540 16.63 16.38 -4.66
C ALA A 540 17.64 16.67 -5.79
N LYS A 541 18.96 16.53 -5.53
CA LYS A 541 19.96 16.50 -6.61
C LYS A 541 19.90 15.21 -7.42
N ASP A 542 19.53 14.09 -6.80
CA ASP A 542 19.41 12.78 -7.45
C ASP A 542 17.94 12.40 -7.72
N GLY A 543 17.23 13.27 -8.46
CA GLY A 543 16.20 12.82 -9.41
C GLY A 543 14.90 12.19 -8.89
N ILE A 544 14.52 12.30 -7.61
CA ILE A 544 13.22 11.80 -7.09
C ILE A 544 12.27 12.95 -6.68
N PRO A 545 11.41 13.45 -7.60
CA PRO A 545 10.36 14.43 -7.27
C PRO A 545 9.17 13.84 -6.51
N TRP A 546 9.03 14.21 -5.24
CA TRP A 546 7.83 13.94 -4.43
C TRP A 546 6.55 14.49 -5.07
N THR A 547 5.72 13.59 -5.62
CA THR A 547 4.57 13.96 -6.46
C THR A 547 3.39 13.01 -6.28
N MET A 548 2.74 13.11 -5.13
CA MET A 548 1.44 12.47 -4.88
C MET A 548 0.32 13.51 -4.79
N LEU A 549 -0.27 13.78 -5.96
CA LEU A 549 -1.70 13.99 -6.26
C LEU A 549 -1.86 14.00 -7.80
#